data_AF-A0A169GPV8-F1
#
_entry.id   AF-A0A169GPV8-F1
#
_cell.length_a   1.000
_cell.length_b   1.000
_cell.length_c   1.000
_cell.angle_alpha   90.00
_cell.angle_beta   90.00
_cell.angle_gamma   90.00
#
_symmetry.space_group_name_H-M   'P 1'
#
loop_
_entity.id
_entity.type
_entity.pdbx_description
1 polymer ?
#
loop_
_entity_poly.entity_id
_entity_poly.type
_entity_poly.pdbx_seq_one_letter_code
_entity_poly.pdbx_strand_id
1 'polypeptide(L)'
;MIAAIRRHPGTRGVVHSFSGSAEQAAQLFKQDFLVGIGGPVTYPRAQRLRRVVAELPAEQLLLESDAPDQPGIMRRGQRNEPSAITETLADLAALRGEHVEQLAAATTENARRLFDLGTPAR
;
A
#
# COMPACT_ATOMS: atom_id res chain seq x y z
N MET A 1 10.00 -15.41 2.35
CA MET A 1 10.25 -13.98 2.06
C MET A 1 11.07 -13.29 3.15
N ILE A 2 10.53 -13.01 4.35
CA ILE A 2 11.26 -12.25 5.41
C ILE A 2 12.62 -12.88 5.77
N ALA A 3 12.69 -14.20 5.89
CA ALA A 3 13.97 -14.89 6.13
C ALA A 3 15.00 -14.69 4.99
N ALA A 4 14.55 -14.52 3.75
CA ALA A 4 15.43 -14.22 2.61
C ALA A 4 15.89 -12.75 2.63
N ILE A 5 15.00 -11.81 2.98
CA ILE A 5 15.34 -10.39 3.17
C ILE A 5 16.45 -10.25 4.22
N ARG A 6 16.33 -10.94 5.36
CA ARG A 6 17.34 -10.92 6.44
C ARG A 6 18.73 -11.42 6.02
N ARG A 7 18.83 -12.21 4.94
CA ARG A 7 20.12 -12.68 4.41
C ARG A 7 20.80 -11.65 3.51
N HIS A 8 20.14 -10.54 3.19
CA HIS A 8 20.63 -9.47 2.32
C HIS A 8 20.54 -8.12 3.04
N PRO A 9 21.39 -7.89 4.07
CA PRO A 9 21.36 -6.64 4.84
C PRO A 9 21.60 -5.42 3.95
N GLY A 10 20.97 -4.29 4.29
CA GLY A 10 21.03 -3.05 3.50
C GLY A 10 20.05 -2.99 2.34
N THR A 11 19.30 -4.07 2.07
CA THR A 11 18.19 -4.03 1.10
C THR A 11 16.99 -3.31 1.72
N ARG A 12 16.45 -2.33 0.99
CA ARG A 12 15.14 -1.72 1.26
C ARG A 12 14.18 -2.03 0.12
N GLY A 13 12.88 -2.01 0.37
CA GLY A 13 11.92 -2.35 -0.68
C GLY A 13 10.46 -2.18 -0.31
N VAL A 14 9.61 -2.75 -1.15
CA VAL A 14 8.18 -2.88 -0.90
C VAL A 14 7.78 -4.33 -1.13
N VAL A 15 6.92 -4.85 -0.25
CA VAL A 15 6.17 -6.06 -0.53
C VAL A 15 4.87 -5.64 -1.22
N HIS A 16 4.89 -5.71 -2.55
CA HIS A 16 3.77 -5.44 -3.43
C HIS A 16 2.59 -6.40 -3.16
N SER A 17 1.37 -5.91 -3.44
CA SER A 17 0.09 -6.61 -3.30
C SER A 17 -0.01 -7.32 -1.95
N PHE A 18 0.25 -6.58 -0.88
CA PHE A 18 0.40 -7.15 0.44
C PHE A 18 -0.90 -7.80 0.91
N SER A 19 -0.79 -9.07 1.28
CA SER A 19 -1.88 -9.89 1.79
C SER A 19 -1.54 -10.57 3.11
N GLY A 20 -0.45 -10.17 3.78
CA GLY A 20 0.04 -10.75 5.02
C GLY A 20 -0.71 -10.32 6.29
N SER A 21 -0.16 -10.67 7.46
CA SER A 21 -0.66 -10.23 8.78
C SER A 21 -0.01 -8.93 9.25
N ALA A 22 -0.60 -8.28 10.26
CA ALA A 22 0.00 -7.11 10.91
C ALA A 22 1.40 -7.41 11.49
N GLU A 23 1.59 -8.62 12.03
CA GLU A 23 2.90 -9.06 12.52
C GLU A 23 3.93 -9.13 11.38
N GLN A 24 3.55 -9.66 10.22
CA GLN A 24 4.42 -9.71 9.06
C GLN A 24 4.76 -8.30 8.55
N ALA A 25 3.78 -7.39 8.51
CA ALA A 25 4.01 -5.99 8.15
C ALA A 25 5.00 -5.31 9.12
N ALA A 26 4.82 -5.49 10.43
CA ALA A 26 5.74 -4.95 11.44
C ALA A 26 7.16 -5.54 11.31
N GLN A 27 7.29 -6.83 10.99
CA GLN A 27 8.58 -7.46 10.74
C GLN A 27 9.24 -6.93 9.47
N LEU A 28 8.47 -6.65 8.41
CA LEU A 28 8.97 -6.04 7.18
C LEU A 28 9.45 -4.60 7.41
N PHE A 29 8.68 -3.81 8.17
CA PHE A 29 9.03 -2.43 8.48
C PHE A 29 10.35 -2.32 9.25
N LYS A 30 10.61 -3.24 10.19
CA LYS A 30 11.91 -3.37 10.88
C LYS A 30 13.10 -3.71 9.97
N GLN A 31 12.85 -4.02 8.71
CA GLN A 31 13.87 -4.36 7.71
C GLN A 31 13.89 -3.33 6.56
N ASP A 32 13.31 -2.14 6.76
CA ASP A 32 13.20 -1.09 5.74
C ASP A 32 12.34 -1.48 4.53
N PHE A 33 11.34 -2.35 4.75
CA PHE A 33 10.33 -2.69 3.75
C PHE A 33 8.98 -2.05 4.07
N LEU A 34 8.36 -1.48 3.04
CA LEU A 34 6.97 -1.00 3.05
C LEU A 34 6.01 -2.08 2.52
N VAL A 35 4.71 -1.85 2.64
CA VAL A 35 3.66 -2.73 2.08
C VAL A 35 2.84 -2.00 1.03
N GLY A 36 2.68 -2.61 -0.15
CA GLY A 36 1.87 -2.09 -1.25
C GLY A 36 0.41 -2.49 -1.10
N ILE A 37 -0.49 -1.51 -1.11
CA ILE A 37 -1.93 -1.67 -0.95
C ILE A 37 -2.64 -1.18 -2.20
N GLY A 38 -3.39 -2.10 -2.84
CA GLY A 38 -4.16 -1.81 -4.05
C GLY A 38 -5.65 -2.13 -3.93
N GLY A 39 -6.29 -2.28 -5.10
CA GLY A 39 -7.72 -2.50 -5.26
C GLY A 39 -8.37 -3.54 -4.32
N PRO A 40 -7.72 -4.68 -3.95
CA PRO A 40 -8.32 -5.66 -3.04
C PRO A 40 -8.81 -5.11 -1.69
N VAL A 41 -8.22 -4.02 -1.19
CA VAL A 41 -8.62 -3.40 0.09
C VAL A 41 -10.05 -2.85 0.06
N THR A 42 -10.51 -2.43 -1.11
CA THR A 42 -11.84 -1.85 -1.35
C THR A 42 -12.97 -2.87 -1.18
N TYR A 43 -12.66 -4.16 -1.27
CA TYR A 43 -13.66 -5.22 -1.16
C TYR A 43 -14.12 -5.40 0.31
N PRO A 44 -15.41 -5.25 0.64
CA PRO A 44 -15.90 -5.43 2.00
C PRO A 44 -15.62 -6.84 2.57
N ARG A 45 -15.54 -7.86 1.71
CA ARG A 45 -15.18 -9.23 2.11
C ARG A 45 -13.71 -9.41 2.50
N ALA A 46 -12.81 -8.49 2.16
CA ALA A 46 -11.38 -8.56 2.45
C ALA A 46 -11.06 -8.16 3.90
N GLN A 47 -11.84 -8.67 4.87
CA GLN A 47 -11.84 -8.26 6.27
C GLN A 47 -10.46 -8.33 6.92
N ARG A 48 -9.68 -9.38 6.62
CA ARG A 48 -8.32 -9.51 7.16
C ARG A 48 -7.40 -8.38 6.69
N LEU A 49 -7.38 -8.12 5.38
CA LEU A 49 -6.57 -7.05 4.80
C LEU A 49 -7.01 -5.69 5.36
N ARG A 50 -8.32 -5.42 5.36
CA ARG A 50 -8.90 -4.18 5.88
C ARG A 50 -8.53 -3.91 7.33
N ARG A 51 -8.61 -4.91 8.21
CA ARG A 51 -8.19 -4.76 9.62
C ARG A 51 -6.71 -4.44 9.74
N VAL A 52 -5.86 -5.17 9.02
CA VAL A 52 -4.41 -4.93 9.06
C VAL A 52 -4.10 -3.50 8.62
N VAL A 53 -4.58 -3.07 7.46
CA VAL A 53 -4.25 -1.73 6.95
C VAL A 53 -4.93 -0.59 7.71
N ALA A 54 -5.97 -0.85 8.49
CA ALA A 54 -6.57 0.14 9.36
C ALA A 54 -5.67 0.49 10.56
N GLU A 55 -4.86 -0.47 11.01
CA GLU A 55 -4.02 -0.34 12.21
C GLU A 55 -2.56 0.02 11.89
N LEU A 56 -2.09 -0.19 10.65
CA LEU A 56 -0.72 0.14 10.29
C LEU A 56 -0.46 1.66 10.28
N PRO A 57 0.71 2.13 10.73
CA PRO A 57 1.13 3.52 10.55
C PRO A 57 1.20 3.89 9.06
N ALA A 58 0.84 5.13 8.72
CA ALA A 58 0.84 5.59 7.33
C ALA A 58 2.25 5.55 6.69
N GLU A 59 3.32 5.67 7.48
CA GLU A 59 4.71 5.58 6.98
C GLU A 59 5.09 4.19 6.48
N GLN A 60 4.28 3.16 6.76
CA GLN A 60 4.50 1.79 6.30
C GLN A 60 3.84 1.50 4.95
N LEU A 61 2.97 2.40 4.48
CA LEU A 61 2.06 2.13 3.38
C LEU A 61 2.56 2.73 2.06
N LEU A 62 2.37 1.99 0.97
CA LEU A 62 2.37 2.48 -0.39
C LEU A 62 1.04 2.15 -1.05
N LEU A 63 0.62 3.01 -1.98
CA LEU A 63 -0.54 2.76 -2.82
C LEU A 63 -0.10 2.27 -4.20
N GLU A 64 -0.89 1.38 -4.78
CA GLU A 64 -0.68 0.82 -6.10
C GLU A 64 -2.02 0.49 -6.77
N SER A 65 -2.05 0.44 -8.10
CA SER A 65 -3.22 -0.11 -8.81
C SER A 65 -3.05 -1.59 -9.12
N ASP A 66 -1.83 -2.05 -9.38
CA ASP A 66 -1.54 -3.33 -10.03
C ASP A 66 -2.21 -3.49 -11.40
N ALA A 67 -2.46 -2.38 -12.10
CA ALA A 67 -3.05 -2.39 -13.43
C ALA A 67 -2.16 -3.16 -14.43
N PRO A 68 -2.74 -3.99 -15.31
CA PRO A 68 -4.16 -4.06 -15.67
C PRO A 68 -5.05 -4.92 -14.76
N ASP A 69 -4.47 -5.54 -13.74
CA ASP A 69 -5.09 -6.52 -12.86
C ASP A 69 -5.65 -5.90 -11.57
N GLN A 70 -6.25 -6.75 -10.73
CA GLN A 70 -6.76 -6.40 -9.41
C GLN A 70 -7.65 -5.15 -9.32
N PRO A 71 -8.68 -4.99 -10.18
CA PRO A 71 -9.60 -3.86 -10.07
C PRO A 71 -10.28 -3.83 -8.69
N GLY A 72 -10.44 -2.63 -8.15
CA GLY A 72 -11.24 -2.38 -6.96
C GLY A 72 -12.72 -2.73 -7.15
N ILE A 73 -13.48 -2.70 -6.06
CA ILE A 73 -14.90 -3.14 -6.05
C ILE A 73 -15.76 -2.37 -7.06
N MET A 74 -15.51 -1.07 -7.24
CA MET A 74 -16.25 -0.21 -8.18
C MET A 74 -16.00 -0.55 -9.65
N ARG A 75 -14.91 -1.25 -9.94
CA ARG A 75 -14.47 -1.65 -11.29
C ARG A 75 -14.41 -3.16 -11.44
N ARG A 76 -15.09 -3.92 -10.58
CA ARG A 76 -15.01 -5.39 -10.56
C ARG A 76 -15.37 -5.97 -11.93
N GLY A 77 -14.48 -6.80 -12.47
CA GLY A 77 -14.65 -7.44 -13.77
C GLY A 77 -14.27 -6.57 -14.98
N GLN A 78 -13.81 -5.33 -14.74
CA GLN A 78 -13.25 -4.45 -15.76
C GLN A 78 -11.73 -4.48 -15.70
N ARG A 79 -11.07 -4.02 -16.77
CA ARG A 79 -9.63 -3.76 -16.77
C ARG A 79 -9.32 -2.68 -15.73
N ASN A 80 -8.29 -2.90 -14.93
CA ASN A 80 -7.82 -1.88 -14.00
C ASN A 80 -6.89 -0.89 -14.68
N GLU A 81 -6.81 0.33 -14.15
CA GLU A 81 -5.99 1.41 -14.70
C GLU A 81 -5.24 2.12 -13.57
N PRO A 82 -4.06 2.74 -13.83
CA PRO A 82 -3.35 3.54 -12.84
C PRO A 82 -4.22 4.61 -12.16
N SER A 83 -5.18 5.20 -12.89
CA SER A 83 -6.08 6.21 -12.36
C SER A 83 -7.01 5.69 -11.24
N ALA A 84 -7.24 4.38 -11.14
CA ALA A 84 -8.06 3.79 -10.09
C ALA A 84 -7.39 3.80 -8.70
N ILE A 85 -6.12 4.20 -8.61
CA ILE A 85 -5.44 4.40 -7.33
C ILE A 85 -6.15 5.45 -6.45
N THR A 86 -6.85 6.42 -7.05
CA THR A 86 -7.62 7.44 -6.32
C THR A 86 -8.85 6.86 -5.62
N GLU A 87 -9.51 5.86 -6.22
CA GLU A 87 -10.61 5.12 -5.58
C GLU A 87 -10.10 4.29 -4.40
N THR A 88 -8.96 3.63 -4.57
CA THR A 88 -8.30 2.88 -3.49
C THR A 88 -7.91 3.79 -2.34
N LEU A 89 -7.35 4.96 -2.63
CA LEU A 89 -6.99 5.98 -1.65
C LEU A 89 -8.22 6.46 -0.86
N ALA A 90 -9.32 6.78 -1.55
CA ALA A 90 -10.54 7.25 -0.90
C ALA A 90 -11.12 6.21 0.07
N ASP A 91 -11.21 4.95 -0.37
CA ASP A 91 -11.68 3.85 0.45
C ASP A 91 -10.77 3.58 1.65
N LEU A 92 -9.44 3.67 1.45
CA LEU A 92 -8.46 3.47 2.51
C LEU A 92 -8.51 4.60 3.54
N ALA A 93 -8.63 5.85 3.11
CA ALA A 93 -8.79 7.00 3.99
C ALA A 93 -10.05 6.89 4.84
N ALA A 94 -11.19 6.53 4.23
CA ALA A 94 -12.45 6.30 4.94
C ALA A 94 -12.34 5.14 5.95
N LEU A 95 -11.66 4.04 5.58
CA LEU A 95 -11.39 2.91 6.48
C LEU A 95 -10.54 3.31 7.70
N ARG A 96 -9.61 4.25 7.52
CA ARG A 96 -8.67 4.71 8.56
C ARG A 96 -9.18 5.92 9.37
N GLY A 97 -10.26 6.56 8.93
CA GLY A 97 -10.73 7.81 9.53
C GLY A 97 -9.74 8.97 9.33
N GLU A 98 -8.97 8.93 8.24
CA GLU A 98 -7.95 9.93 7.90
C GLU A 98 -8.42 10.82 6.74
N HIS A 99 -7.85 12.03 6.63
CA HIS A 99 -8.06 12.87 5.45
C HIS A 99 -7.35 12.29 4.23
N VAL A 100 -8.05 12.26 3.09
CA VAL A 100 -7.54 11.74 1.81
C VAL A 100 -6.22 12.41 1.42
N GLU A 101 -6.13 13.73 1.59
CA GLU A 101 -4.97 14.54 1.24
C GLU A 101 -3.75 14.19 2.12
N GLN A 102 -3.97 13.91 3.41
CA GLN A 102 -2.91 13.53 4.33
C GLN A 102 -2.35 12.15 4.01
N LEU A 103 -3.24 11.18 3.77
CA LEU A 103 -2.83 9.83 3.39
C LEU A 103 -2.15 9.80 2.02
N ALA A 104 -2.63 10.60 1.06
CA ALA A 104 -1.98 10.79 -0.23
C ALA A 104 -0.57 11.37 -0.06
N ALA A 105 -0.41 12.43 0.74
CA ALA A 105 0.89 13.04 1.00
C ALA A 105 1.86 12.04 1.64
N ALA A 106 1.42 11.31 2.67
CA ALA A 106 2.24 10.32 3.38
C ALA A 106 2.69 9.18 2.45
N THR A 107 1.76 8.57 1.71
CA THR A 107 2.08 7.46 0.80
C THR A 107 2.93 7.91 -0.39
N THR A 108 2.74 9.15 -0.87
CA THR A 108 3.60 9.72 -1.91
C THR A 108 5.02 9.96 -1.40
N GLU A 109 5.17 10.50 -0.20
CA GLU A 109 6.49 10.73 0.41
C GLU A 109 7.22 9.41 0.68
N ASN A 110 6.50 8.39 1.14
CA ASN A 110 7.04 7.04 1.27
C ASN A 110 7.58 6.51 -0.07
N ALA A 111 6.83 6.70 -1.17
CA ALA A 111 7.25 6.27 -2.50
C ALA A 111 8.52 6.99 -2.94
N ARG A 112 8.57 8.32 -2.73
CA ARG A 112 9.75 9.14 -3.04
C ARG A 112 10.98 8.65 -2.29
N ARG A 113 10.88 8.51 -0.97
CA ARG A 113 11.98 8.05 -0.13
C ARG A 113 12.46 6.65 -0.52
N LEU A 114 11.53 5.74 -0.81
CA LEU A 114 11.89 4.36 -1.16
C LEU A 114 12.62 4.28 -2.51
N PHE A 115 12.02 4.90 -3.53
CA PHE A 115 12.45 4.81 -4.92
C PHE A 115 13.38 5.95 -5.39
N ASP A 116 13.78 6.83 -4.47
CA ASP A 116 14.63 8.00 -4.75
C ASP A 116 14.04 8.90 -5.85
N LEU A 117 12.72 9.10 -5.80
CA LEU A 117 12.01 9.99 -6.72
C LEU A 117 12.11 11.39 -6.13
N GLY A 118 12.80 12.31 -6.81
CA GLY A 118 12.94 13.69 -6.39
C GLY A 118 11.59 14.41 -6.18
N THR A 119 11.64 15.67 -5.76
CA THR A 119 10.44 16.51 -5.63
C THR A 119 9.76 16.64 -7.00
N PRO A 120 8.42 16.45 -7.10
CA PRO A 120 7.72 16.54 -8.37
C PRO A 120 7.94 17.92 -8.99
N ALA A 121 8.17 17.95 -10.30
CA ALA A 121 8.03 19.19 -11.07
C ALA A 121 6.58 19.69 -10.88
N ARG A 122 6.45 20.96 -10.49
CA ARG A 122 5.15 21.62 -10.30
C ARG A 122 4.41 21.78 -11.62
#